data_AF-A0A7W7ZAX9-F1
#
_entry.id   AF-A0A7W7ZAX9-F1
#
_cell.length_a   1.000
_cell.length_b   1.000
_cell.length_c   1.000
_cell.angle_alpha   90.00
_cell.angle_beta   90.00
_cell.angle_gamma   90.00
#
_symmetry.space_group_name_H-M   'P 1'
#
loop_
_entity.id
_entity.type
_entity.pdbx_description
1 polymer ?
#
loop_
_entity_poly.entity_id
_entity_poly.type
_entity_poly.pdbx_seq_one_letter_code
_entity_poly.pdbx_strand_id
1 'polypeptide(L)'
;MEILKKPLVILTVLLVVVSFGSVVLVLSIWRDSYAVLYAILGAAVGWCAGILVAPFPKEVDRFAKFSKTLSAFISGYLISKLETVWGFITDEQHREIFFNPIVQRRFFVCVTCFFLVAAAVFKSRSYLHTEPDV
;
A
#
# COMPACT_ATOMS: atom_id res chain seq x y z
N MET A 1 -8.11 -26.94 15.96
CA MET A 1 -7.91 -26.56 14.53
C MET A 1 -7.18 -25.22 14.37
N GLU A 2 -6.45 -24.73 15.39
CA GLU A 2 -5.72 -23.44 15.36
C GLU A 2 -4.24 -23.59 15.01
N ILE A 3 -3.65 -24.76 15.30
CA ILE A 3 -2.24 -25.06 15.03
C ILE A 3 -1.93 -25.06 13.51
N LEU A 4 -2.92 -25.38 12.67
CA LEU A 4 -2.79 -25.37 11.21
C LEU A 4 -2.89 -23.96 10.58
N LYS A 5 -3.46 -22.98 11.31
CA LYS A 5 -3.64 -21.62 10.78
C LYS A 5 -2.32 -20.84 10.79
N LYS A 6 -1.51 -20.99 11.84
CA LYS A 6 -0.20 -20.30 12.00
C LYS A 6 0.76 -20.51 10.81
N PRO A 7 1.02 -21.75 10.32
CA PRO A 7 1.89 -21.94 9.16
C PRO A 7 1.30 -21.37 7.87
N LEU A 8 -0.03 -21.34 7.71
CA LEU A 8 -0.70 -20.74 6.54
C LEU A 8 -0.49 -19.22 6.46
N VAL A 9 -0.51 -18.53 7.60
CA VAL A 9 -0.23 -17.07 7.66
C VAL A 9 1.21 -16.79 7.31
N ILE A 10 2.14 -17.54 7.92
CA ILE A 10 3.57 -17.39 7.69
C ILE A 10 3.87 -17.63 6.21
N LEU A 11 3.27 -18.66 5.61
CA LEU A 11 3.39 -18.94 4.18
C LEU A 11 2.85 -17.78 3.32
N THR A 12 1.69 -17.19 3.69
CA THR A 12 1.10 -16.06 2.97
C THR A 12 1.98 -14.81 3.05
N VAL A 13 2.52 -14.51 4.23
CA VAL A 13 3.44 -13.37 4.43
C VAL A 13 4.74 -13.58 3.66
N LEU A 14 5.31 -14.79 3.71
CA LEU A 14 6.50 -15.15 2.94
C LEU A 14 6.25 -15.00 1.42
N LEU A 15 5.12 -15.47 0.91
CA LEU A 15 4.75 -15.30 -0.50
C LEU A 15 4.67 -13.82 -0.89
N VAL A 16 4.09 -12.97 -0.05
CA VAL A 16 4.01 -11.53 -0.33
C VAL A 16 5.40 -10.87 -0.29
N VAL A 17 6.25 -11.22 0.69
CA VAL A 17 7.63 -10.69 0.77
C VAL A 17 8.46 -11.13 -0.45
N VAL A 18 8.33 -12.39 -0.86
CA VAL A 18 9.01 -12.91 -2.06
C VAL A 18 8.49 -12.23 -3.33
N SER A 19 7.17 -12.03 -3.45
CA SER A 19 6.57 -11.32 -4.58
C SER A 19 7.01 -9.85 -4.63
N PHE A 20 7.08 -9.17 -3.49
CA PHE A 20 7.58 -7.81 -3.43
C PHE A 20 9.07 -7.73 -3.78
N GLY A 21 9.88 -8.64 -3.21
CA GLY A 21 11.32 -8.73 -3.49
C GLY A 21 11.61 -9.03 -4.95
N SER A 22 10.84 -9.91 -5.60
CA SER A 22 11.01 -10.22 -7.02
C SER A 22 10.67 -9.02 -7.92
N VAL A 23 9.61 -8.25 -7.60
CA VAL A 23 9.29 -7.00 -8.31
C VAL A 23 10.42 -5.99 -8.18
N VAL A 24 10.97 -5.80 -6.97
CA VAL A 24 12.09 -4.86 -6.74
C VAL A 24 13.38 -5.31 -7.44
N LEU A 25 13.67 -6.61 -7.45
CA LEU A 25 14.81 -7.19 -8.16
C LEU A 25 14.70 -6.98 -9.67
N VAL A 26 13.54 -7.29 -10.25
CA VAL A 26 13.28 -7.03 -11.67
C VAL A 26 13.47 -5.54 -11.95
N LEU A 27 12.84 -4.65 -11.21
CA LEU A 27 12.98 -3.20 -11.45
C LEU A 27 14.43 -2.70 -11.30
N SER A 28 15.22 -3.31 -10.41
CA SER A 28 16.64 -2.99 -10.23
C SER A 28 17.50 -3.46 -11.41
N ILE A 29 17.19 -4.63 -12.00
CA ILE A 29 17.85 -5.13 -13.22
C ILE A 29 17.59 -4.19 -14.40
N TRP A 30 16.39 -3.62 -14.48
CA TRP A 30 16.02 -2.65 -15.52
C TRP A 30 16.58 -1.23 -15.28
N ARG A 31 17.38 -1.03 -14.21
CA ARG A 31 18.01 0.26 -13.82
C ARG A 31 17.02 1.43 -13.72
N ASP A 32 15.76 1.13 -13.44
CA ASP A 32 14.66 2.08 -13.41
C ASP A 32 14.54 2.67 -11.99
N SER A 33 15.51 3.50 -11.57
CA SER A 33 15.60 4.02 -10.19
C SER A 33 14.32 4.72 -9.71
N TYR A 34 13.62 5.40 -10.61
CA TYR A 34 12.34 6.02 -10.29
C TYR A 34 11.25 4.98 -9.97
N ALA A 35 11.18 3.87 -10.70
CA ALA A 35 10.17 2.84 -10.46
C ALA A 35 10.38 2.13 -9.11
N VAL A 36 11.63 1.95 -8.69
CA VAL A 36 11.97 1.44 -7.36
C VAL A 36 11.48 2.41 -6.28
N LEU A 37 11.63 3.72 -6.49
CA LEU A 37 11.13 4.74 -5.56
C LEU A 37 9.60 4.65 -5.41
N TYR A 38 8.88 4.50 -6.52
CA TYR A 38 7.42 4.32 -6.52
C TYR A 38 7.01 3.00 -5.83
N ALA A 39 7.76 1.92 -6.01
CA ALA A 39 7.50 0.65 -5.33
C ALA A 39 7.68 0.77 -3.80
N ILE A 40 8.75 1.44 -3.35
CA ILE A 40 9.02 1.69 -1.92
C ILE A 40 7.95 2.61 -1.34
N LEU A 41 7.55 3.65 -2.06
CA LEU A 41 6.50 4.57 -1.64
C LEU A 41 5.17 3.82 -1.47
N GLY A 42 4.79 3.01 -2.47
CA GLY A 42 3.60 2.17 -2.42
C GLY A 42 3.64 1.22 -1.23
N ALA A 43 4.78 0.55 -0.98
CA ALA A 43 4.96 -0.33 0.17
C ALA A 43 4.85 0.40 1.52
N ALA A 44 5.46 1.57 1.67
CA ALA A 44 5.40 2.37 2.90
C ALA A 44 3.97 2.81 3.20
N VAL A 45 3.25 3.32 2.19
CA VAL A 45 1.85 3.72 2.35
C VAL A 45 0.94 2.50 2.60
N GLY A 46 1.22 1.37 1.94
CA GLY A 46 0.48 0.12 2.12
C GLY A 46 0.66 -0.46 3.52
N TRP A 47 1.88 -0.38 4.07
CA TRP A 47 2.18 -0.75 5.44
C TRP A 47 1.38 0.11 6.43
N CYS A 48 1.45 1.45 6.29
CA CYS A 48 0.70 2.37 7.14
C CYS A 48 -0.81 2.11 7.07
N ALA A 49 -1.35 1.92 5.86
CA ALA A 49 -2.75 1.61 5.66
C ALA A 49 -3.14 0.27 6.31
N GLY A 50 -2.33 -0.78 6.14
CA GLY A 50 -2.58 -2.08 6.77
C GLY A 50 -2.59 -2.02 8.31
N ILE A 51 -1.74 -1.17 8.90
CA ILE A 51 -1.75 -0.90 10.34
C ILE A 51 -3.02 -0.17 10.76
N LEU A 52 -3.44 0.84 10.00
CA LEU A 52 -4.61 1.67 10.29
C LEU A 52 -5.93 0.88 10.22
N VAL A 53 -6.03 -0.08 9.30
CA VAL A 53 -7.25 -0.88 9.10
C VAL A 53 -7.43 -1.94 10.19
N ALA A 54 -6.34 -2.40 10.83
CA ALA A 54 -6.37 -3.39 11.92
C ALA A 54 -5.74 -2.86 13.21
N PRO A 55 -6.44 -1.97 13.97
CA PRO A 55 -5.98 -1.51 15.28
C PRO A 55 -6.15 -2.57 16.36
N PHE A 56 -5.25 -2.60 17.36
CA PHE A 56 -5.38 -3.48 18.53
C PHE A 56 -6.50 -2.99 19.47
N PRO A 57 -7.26 -3.91 20.12
CA PRO A 57 -8.42 -3.58 20.96
C PRO A 57 -8.10 -2.63 22.13
N LYS A 58 -6.86 -2.65 22.63
CA LYS A 58 -6.41 -1.81 23.77
C LYS A 58 -6.16 -0.34 23.39
N GLU A 59 -6.12 0.02 22.09
CA GLU A 59 -5.77 1.36 21.62
C GLU A 59 -6.79 1.99 20.64
N VAL A 60 -7.93 1.33 20.45
CA VAL A 60 -8.94 1.69 19.41
C VAL A 60 -9.40 3.14 19.53
N ASP A 61 -9.72 3.64 20.72
CA ASP A 61 -10.26 5.01 20.88
C ASP A 61 -9.24 6.09 20.53
N ARG A 62 -7.96 5.87 20.86
CA ARG A 62 -6.90 6.83 20.55
C ARG A 62 -6.57 6.78 19.04
N PHE A 63 -6.53 5.58 18.47
CA PHE A 63 -6.30 5.39 17.03
C PHE A 63 -7.46 5.89 16.17
N ALA A 64 -8.71 5.78 16.63
CA ALA A 64 -9.89 6.28 15.90
C ALA A 64 -9.85 7.80 15.72
N LYS A 65 -9.36 8.53 16.73
CA LYS A 65 -9.20 9.98 16.65
C LYS A 65 -8.10 10.39 15.66
N PHE A 66 -6.95 9.71 15.71
CA PHE A 66 -5.84 9.95 14.79
C PHE A 66 -6.18 9.56 13.34
N SER A 67 -6.82 8.42 13.12
CA SER A 67 -7.19 7.95 11.79
C SER A 67 -8.22 8.88 11.14
N LYS A 68 -9.15 9.45 11.92
CA LYS A 68 -10.13 10.43 11.43
C LYS A 68 -9.49 11.76 11.02
N THR A 69 -8.55 12.27 11.80
CA THR A 69 -7.82 13.50 11.46
C THR A 69 -6.89 13.26 10.26
N LEU A 70 -6.19 12.13 10.23
CA LEU A 70 -5.28 11.77 9.15
C LEU A 70 -6.03 11.53 7.84
N SER A 71 -7.18 10.83 7.88
CA SER A 71 -7.99 10.59 6.69
C SER A 71 -8.60 11.88 6.14
N ALA A 72 -9.04 12.80 7.00
CA ALA A 72 -9.50 14.12 6.58
C ALA A 72 -8.38 14.93 5.89
N PHE A 73 -7.18 14.92 6.45
CA PHE A 73 -6.02 15.60 5.87
C PHE A 73 -5.60 14.99 4.52
N ILE A 74 -5.51 13.66 4.44
CA ILE A 74 -5.18 12.94 3.20
C ILE A 74 -6.26 13.17 2.15
N SER A 75 -7.54 13.10 2.52
CA SER A 75 -8.67 13.34 1.61
C SER A 75 -8.66 14.75 1.05
N GLY A 76 -8.45 15.77 1.89
CA GLY A 76 -8.32 17.16 1.45
C GLY A 76 -7.14 17.38 0.51
N TYR A 77 -5.98 16.79 0.83
CA TYR A 77 -4.80 16.85 -0.03
C TYR A 77 -5.02 16.14 -1.38
N LEU A 78 -5.63 14.95 -1.37
CA LEU A 78 -5.96 14.21 -2.57
C LEU A 78 -6.96 14.94 -3.45
N ILE A 79 -7.99 15.57 -2.87
CA ILE A 79 -8.96 16.39 -3.61
C ILE A 79 -8.26 17.55 -4.32
N SER A 80 -7.37 18.26 -3.63
CA SER A 80 -6.59 19.35 -4.23
C SER A 80 -5.69 18.87 -5.37
N LYS A 81 -5.09 17.68 -5.25
CA LYS A 81 -4.30 17.06 -6.32
C LYS A 81 -5.15 16.50 -7.46
N LEU A 82 -6.35 16.00 -7.17
CA LEU A 82 -7.29 15.53 -8.18
C LEU A 82 -7.75 16.65 -9.10
N GLU A 83 -7.97 17.86 -8.56
CA GLU A 83 -8.29 19.03 -9.37
C GLU A 83 -7.15 19.36 -10.35
N THR A 84 -5.91 19.30 -9.88
CA THR A 84 -4.72 19.50 -10.73
C THR A 84 -4.60 18.39 -11.79
N VAL A 85 -4.81 17.13 -11.41
CA VAL A 85 -4.80 15.98 -12.34
C VAL A 85 -5.92 16.09 -13.36
N TRP A 86 -7.11 16.53 -12.95
CA TRP A 86 -8.24 16.75 -13.85
C TRP A 86 -7.94 17.85 -14.88
N GLY A 87 -7.29 18.94 -14.45
CA GLY A 87 -6.76 19.96 -15.36
C GLY A 87 -5.81 19.36 -16.40
N PHE A 88 -4.88 18.50 -15.99
CA PHE A 88 -3.94 17.83 -16.91
C PHE A 88 -4.59 16.80 -17.84
N ILE A 89 -5.72 16.19 -17.46
CA ILE A 89 -6.47 15.25 -18.30
C ILE A 89 -7.28 16.00 -19.38
N THR A 90 -7.77 17.19 -19.04
CA THR A 90 -8.64 17.99 -19.92
C THR A 90 -7.84 18.82 -20.93
N ASP A 91 -6.59 19.13 -20.63
CA ASP A 91 -5.67 19.86 -21.51
C ASP A 91 -5.01 18.92 -22.54
N GLU A 92 -5.24 19.13 -23.83
CA GLU A 92 -4.76 18.27 -24.92
C GLU A 92 -3.22 18.18 -24.96
N GLN A 93 -2.51 19.23 -24.51
CA GLN A 93 -1.06 19.30 -24.55
C GLN A 93 -0.36 18.40 -23.50
N HIS A 94 -1.05 18.02 -22.42
CA HIS A 94 -0.48 17.21 -21.34
C HIS A 94 -0.94 15.75 -21.36
N ARG A 95 -1.89 15.42 -22.23
CA ARG A 95 -2.41 14.07 -22.43
C ARG A 95 -1.32 13.08 -22.85
N GLU A 96 -0.37 13.48 -23.70
CA GLU A 96 0.72 12.60 -24.15
C GLU A 96 1.69 12.20 -23.03
N ILE A 97 1.86 13.05 -22.02
CA ILE A 97 2.73 12.76 -20.87
C ILE A 97 2.08 11.74 -19.95
N PHE A 98 0.76 11.84 -19.76
CA PHE A 98 -0.02 10.91 -18.92
C PHE A 98 -0.17 9.53 -19.56
N PHE A 99 -0.34 9.47 -20.88
CA PHE A 99 -0.39 8.22 -21.65
C PHE A 99 0.99 7.63 -21.97
N ASN A 100 2.06 8.23 -21.45
CA ASN A 100 3.38 7.67 -21.61
C ASN A 100 3.46 6.30 -20.90
N PRO A 101 3.79 5.21 -21.62
CA PRO A 101 3.82 3.86 -21.05
C PRO A 101 4.78 3.72 -19.86
N ILE A 102 5.79 4.59 -19.75
CA ILE A 102 6.74 4.60 -18.65
C ILE A 102 6.10 5.14 -17.36
N VAL A 103 5.33 6.22 -17.45
CA VAL A 103 4.66 6.84 -16.30
C VAL A 103 3.55 5.91 -15.80
N GLN A 104 2.77 5.37 -16.74
CA GLN A 104 1.70 4.42 -16.45
C GLN A 104 2.25 3.17 -15.73
N ARG A 105 3.36 2.59 -16.23
CA ARG A 105 4.01 1.45 -15.58
C ARG A 105 4.42 1.77 -14.13
N ARG A 106 5.01 2.94 -13.88
CA ARG A 106 5.44 3.37 -12.54
C ARG A 106 4.26 3.52 -11.59
N PHE A 107 3.15 4.08 -12.06
CA PHE A 107 1.92 4.20 -11.27
C PHE A 107 1.35 2.82 -10.91
N PHE A 108 1.24 1.90 -11.87
CA PHE A 108 0.76 0.55 -11.60
C PHE A 108 1.64 -0.22 -10.61
N VAL A 109 2.97 -0.09 -10.71
CA VAL A 109 3.91 -0.67 -9.75
C VAL A 109 3.67 -0.12 -8.33
N CYS A 110 3.47 1.18 -8.19
CA CYS A 110 3.15 1.79 -6.90
C CYS A 110 1.87 1.19 -6.29
N VAL A 111 0.80 1.11 -7.10
CA VAL A 111 -0.51 0.62 -6.67
C VAL A 111 -0.46 -0.87 -6.30
N THR A 112 0.20 -1.71 -7.10
CA THR A 112 0.29 -3.14 -6.80
C THR A 112 1.11 -3.41 -5.54
N CYS A 113 2.24 -2.71 -5.35
CA CYS A 113 3.03 -2.79 -4.13
C CYS A 113 2.25 -2.32 -2.90
N PHE A 114 1.45 -1.26 -3.03
CA PHE A 114 0.55 -0.79 -1.97
C PHE A 114 -0.43 -1.87 -1.52
N PHE A 115 -1.17 -2.48 -2.46
CA PHE A 115 -2.17 -3.49 -2.12
C PHE A 115 -1.56 -4.76 -1.56
N LEU A 116 -0.42 -5.20 -2.10
CA LEU A 116 0.30 -6.39 -1.61
C LEU A 116 0.71 -6.22 -0.14
N VAL A 117 1.37 -5.11 0.19
CA VAL A 117 1.84 -4.86 1.56
C VAL A 117 0.66 -4.61 2.51
N ALA A 118 -0.34 -3.84 2.09
CA ALA A 118 -1.53 -3.59 2.91
C ALA A 118 -2.28 -4.90 3.25
N ALA A 119 -2.46 -5.80 2.27
CA ALA A 119 -3.13 -7.07 2.48
C ALA A 119 -2.34 -8.00 3.41
N ALA A 120 -1.00 -8.05 3.27
CA ALA A 120 -0.15 -8.84 4.15
C ALA A 120 -0.21 -8.35 5.59
N VAL A 121 -0.09 -7.03 5.81
CA VAL A 121 -0.14 -6.43 7.14
C VAL A 121 -1.53 -6.59 7.78
N PHE A 122 -2.60 -6.45 6.98
CA PHE A 122 -3.97 -6.69 7.46
C PHE A 122 -4.15 -8.12 7.93
N LYS A 123 -3.72 -9.11 7.12
CA LYS A 123 -3.78 -10.52 7.51
C LYS A 123 -2.96 -10.77 8.76
N SER A 124 -1.68 -10.36 8.81
CA SER A 124 -0.82 -10.61 9.96
C SER A 124 -1.42 -10.06 11.26
N ARG A 125 -2.02 -8.86 11.22
CA ARG A 125 -2.66 -8.24 12.39
C ARG A 125 -4.00 -8.86 12.76
N SER A 126 -4.81 -9.23 11.78
CA SER A 126 -6.08 -9.92 12.04
C SER A 126 -5.88 -11.27 12.72
N TYR A 127 -4.80 -11.99 12.41
CA TYR A 127 -4.44 -13.23 13.10
C TYR A 127 -4.00 -13.00 14.55
N LEU A 128 -3.22 -11.94 14.81
CA LEU A 128 -2.83 -11.57 16.17
C LEU A 128 -4.04 -11.20 17.05
N HIS A 129 -5.15 -10.76 16.46
CA HIS A 129 -6.39 -10.48 17.20
C HIS A 129 -7.18 -11.74 17.60
N THR A 130 -6.92 -12.88 16.95
CA THR A 130 -7.68 -14.12 17.17
C THR A 130 -7.05 -15.01 18.27
N GLU A 131 -5.82 -14.74 18.72
CA GLU A 131 -5.29 -15.41 19.91
C GLU A 131 -6.02 -14.86 21.15
N PRO A 132 -6.83 -15.67 21.86
CA PRO A 132 -7.43 -15.25 23.12
C PRO A 132 -6.30 -15.11 24.16
N ASP A 133 -6.36 -14.04 24.95
CA ASP A 133 -5.49 -13.84 26.11
C ASP A 133 -5.47 -15.12 26.97
N VAL A 134 -4.27 -15.67 27.21
CA VAL A 134 -4.01 -16.58 28.34
C VAL A 134 -4.12 -15.79 29.63
#